data_AF-A0A2G3PTZ4-F1
#
_entry.id   AF-A0A2G3PTZ4-F1
#
_cell.length_a   1.000
_cell.length_b   1.000
_cell.length_c   1.000
_cell.angle_alpha   90.00
_cell.angle_beta   90.00
_cell.angle_gamma   90.00
#
_symmetry.space_group_name_H-M   'P 1'
#
loop_
_entity.id
_entity.type
_entity.pdbx_description
1 polymer ?
#
loop_
_entity_poly.entity_id
_entity_poly.type
_entity_poly.pdbx_seq_one_letter_code
_entity_poly.pdbx_strand_id
1 'polypeptide(L)'
;MWVLRNLKTKAAIRTIDLPGCLYLHLKDLREKQQKSKSEYGVAYKVNRIAIDNGRNKPKTIVEDLDFINIKPDGTALTSHSERVLSRIAEKEFDIGFKFHNLRHSHASWLAGHNIPAVVAKERLGHATEEVTLKYYHHVTEGMRENLVNLLNSQGHSERKSDL
;
A
#
# COMPACT_ATOMS: atom_id res chain seq x y z
N MET A 1 10.74 22.21 5.97
CA MET A 1 10.88 21.16 7.01
C MET A 1 9.65 20.25 6.96
N TRP A 2 9.85 18.94 6.88
CA TRP A 2 8.76 17.96 6.82
C TRP A 2 8.09 17.78 8.18
N VAL A 3 6.78 17.51 8.17
CA VAL A 3 5.98 17.33 9.38
C VAL A 3 5.26 15.99 9.33
N LEU A 4 5.49 15.11 10.31
CA LEU A 4 4.65 13.94 10.53
C LEU A 4 3.40 14.38 11.29
N ARG A 5 2.26 14.27 10.63
CA ARG A 5 0.97 14.67 11.21
C ARG A 5 0.35 13.53 11.98
N ASN A 6 -0.29 13.88 13.09
CA ASN A 6 -1.19 12.95 13.76
C ASN A 6 -2.36 12.61 12.84
N LEU A 7 -2.82 11.36 12.98
CA LEU A 7 -4.02 10.90 12.30
C LEU A 7 -5.22 11.70 12.81
N LYS A 8 -6.15 12.03 11.90
CA LYS A 8 -7.38 12.76 12.26
C LYS A 8 -8.28 11.94 13.19
N THR A 9 -8.24 10.62 13.09
CA THR A 9 -9.06 9.69 13.88
C THR A 9 -8.29 8.40 14.19
N LYS A 10 -8.63 7.72 15.29
CA LYS A 10 -8.06 6.40 15.63
C LYS A 10 -8.36 5.35 14.56
N ALA A 11 -9.47 5.49 13.85
CA ALA A 11 -9.88 4.60 12.76
C ALA A 11 -8.90 4.59 11.55
N ALA A 12 -7.99 5.56 11.47
CA ALA A 12 -6.95 5.55 10.44
C ALA A 12 -5.75 4.65 10.80
N ILE A 13 -5.61 4.24 12.07
CA ILE A 13 -4.62 3.25 12.50
C ILE A 13 -5.12 1.87 12.09
N ARG A 14 -4.26 1.09 11.43
CA ARG A 14 -4.59 -0.27 10.98
C ARG A 14 -3.35 -1.14 10.89
N THR A 15 -3.59 -2.44 11.01
CA THR A 15 -2.60 -3.49 10.76
C THR A 15 -2.83 -4.04 9.35
N ILE A 16 -1.77 -4.30 8.62
CA ILE A 16 -1.82 -4.86 7.27
C ILE A 16 -0.96 -6.13 7.26
N ASP A 17 -1.52 -7.22 6.76
CA ASP A 17 -0.77 -8.47 6.60
C ASP A 17 0.36 -8.29 5.60
N LEU A 18 1.55 -8.69 6.04
CA LEU A 18 2.81 -8.58 5.30
C LEU A 18 3.08 -9.90 4.57
N PRO A 19 3.02 -9.94 3.23
CA PRO A 19 3.39 -11.13 2.48
C PRO A 19 4.85 -11.51 2.72
N GLY A 20 5.15 -12.82 2.70
CA GLY A 20 6.51 -13.32 2.95
C GLY A 20 7.57 -12.74 1.99
N CYS A 21 7.21 -12.54 0.71
CA CYS A 21 8.11 -11.90 -0.26
C CYS A 21 8.46 -10.46 0.12
N LEU A 22 7.49 -9.69 0.63
CA LEU A 22 7.71 -8.32 1.09
C LEU A 22 8.53 -8.30 2.38
N TYR A 23 8.29 -9.24 3.30
CA TYR A 23 9.12 -9.40 4.49
C TYR A 23 10.59 -9.63 4.14
N LEU A 24 10.87 -10.57 3.25
CA LEU A 24 12.23 -10.86 2.80
C LEU A 24 12.87 -9.64 2.11
N HIS A 25 12.11 -8.93 1.28
CA HIS A 25 12.58 -7.70 0.64
C HIS A 25 12.93 -6.61 1.66
N LEU A 26 12.09 -6.39 2.68
CA LEU A 26 12.35 -5.40 3.74
C LEU A 26 13.57 -5.78 4.58
N LYS A 27 13.82 -7.07 4.79
CA LYS A 27 15.01 -7.56 5.49
C LYS A 27 16.29 -7.28 4.70
N ASP A 28 16.31 -7.61 3.41
CA ASP A 28 17.42 -7.29 2.50
C ASP A 28 17.64 -5.76 2.39
N LEU A 29 16.55 -4.99 2.30
CA LEU A 29 16.62 -3.53 2.28
C LEU A 29 17.26 -2.99 3.56
N ARG A 30 16.94 -3.55 4.73
CA ARG A 30 17.53 -3.13 6.01
C ARG A 30 19.04 -3.37 6.05
N GLU A 31 19.51 -4.51 5.56
CA GLU A 31 20.94 -4.83 5.47
C GLU A 31 21.67 -3.84 4.54
N LYS A 32 21.08 -3.54 3.38
CA LYS A 32 21.62 -2.53 2.43
C LYS A 32 21.70 -1.13 3.04
N GLN A 33 20.70 -0.74 3.82
CA GLN A 33 20.68 0.56 4.51
C GLN A 33 21.76 0.65 5.56
N GLN A 34 21.97 -0.41 6.36
CA GLN A 34 23.03 -0.45 7.36
C GLN A 34 24.42 -0.37 6.72
N LYS A 35 24.63 -1.10 5.62
CA LYS A 35 25.85 -1.04 4.83
C LYS A 35 26.09 0.38 4.29
N SER A 36 25.08 0.99 3.65
CA SER A 36 25.17 2.36 3.15
C SER A 36 25.48 3.35 4.29
N LYS A 37 24.80 3.25 5.43
CA LYS A 37 25.06 4.11 6.60
C LYS A 37 26.51 4.00 7.08
N SER A 38 27.07 2.78 7.11
CA SER A 38 28.48 2.55 7.44
C SER A 38 29.44 3.12 6.40
N GLU A 39 29.14 2.97 5.11
CA GLU A 39 29.99 3.44 4.01
C GLU A 39 30.06 4.97 3.94
N TYR A 40 28.93 5.65 4.12
CA TYR A 40 28.88 7.11 4.13
C TYR A 40 29.42 7.72 5.43
N GLY A 41 29.33 7.00 6.56
CA GLY A 41 29.84 7.45 7.85
C GLY A 41 29.32 8.84 8.24
N VAL A 42 30.25 9.79 8.42
CA VAL A 42 29.92 11.19 8.79
C VAL A 42 29.13 11.93 7.70
N ALA A 43 29.27 11.52 6.42
CA ALA A 43 28.53 12.10 5.31
C ALA A 43 27.07 11.61 5.22
N TYR A 44 26.69 10.61 6.03
CA TYR A 44 25.33 10.09 6.04
C TYR A 44 24.36 11.12 6.62
N LYS A 45 23.29 11.42 5.89
CA LYS A 45 22.36 12.49 6.27
C LYS A 45 21.43 12.05 7.40
N VAL A 46 21.37 12.88 8.43
CA VAL A 46 20.40 12.76 9.52
C VAL A 46 19.15 13.55 9.16
N ASN A 47 18.00 12.86 9.10
CA ASN A 47 16.73 13.51 8.81
C ASN A 47 16.19 14.23 10.06
N ARG A 48 15.86 15.52 9.91
CA ARG A 48 15.19 16.33 10.94
C ARG A 48 13.73 16.51 10.58
N ILE A 49 12.84 16.02 11.43
CA ILE A 49 11.41 15.95 11.16
C ILE A 49 10.64 16.57 12.31
N ALA A 50 9.66 17.40 11.99
CA ALA A 50 8.75 17.92 12.99
C ALA A 50 7.60 16.93 13.23
N ILE A 51 7.34 16.60 14.49
CA ILE A 51 6.19 15.83 14.91
C ILE A 51 5.07 16.80 15.27
N ASP A 52 3.91 16.61 14.65
CA ASP A 52 2.68 17.32 15.01
C ASP A 52 2.18 16.77 16.35
N ASN A 53 1.99 17.66 17.33
CA ASN A 53 1.46 17.30 18.65
C ASN A 53 -0.04 17.58 18.79
N GLY A 54 -0.69 18.04 17.71
CA GLY A 54 -2.11 18.40 17.69
C GLY A 54 -2.35 19.91 17.60
N ARG A 55 -3.63 20.28 17.48
CA ARG A 55 -4.04 21.67 17.24
C ARG A 55 -3.54 22.59 18.37
N ASN A 56 -2.93 23.71 17.98
CA ASN A 56 -2.37 24.75 18.86
C ASN A 56 -1.26 24.27 19.81
N LYS A 57 -0.67 23.10 19.61
CA LYS A 57 0.51 22.65 20.36
C LYS A 57 1.79 22.92 19.56
N PRO A 58 2.91 23.27 20.22
CA PRO A 58 4.19 23.39 19.55
C PRO A 58 4.59 22.03 18.97
N LYS A 59 5.25 22.03 17.82
CA LYS A 59 5.77 20.81 17.17
C LYS A 59 7.08 20.41 17.84
N THR A 60 7.31 19.11 18.00
CA THR A 60 8.58 18.58 18.50
C THR A 60 9.50 18.28 17.32
N ILE A 61 10.74 18.73 17.34
CA ILE A 61 11.72 18.34 16.33
C ILE A 61 12.41 17.07 16.81
N VAL A 62 12.37 16.03 15.97
CA VAL A 62 13.04 14.76 16.22
C VAL A 62 14.07 14.55 15.12
N GLU A 63 15.23 14.06 15.53
CA GLU A 63 16.36 13.72 14.66
C GLU A 63 16.53 12.20 14.65
N ASP A 64 17.12 11.68 13.56
CA ASP A 64 17.45 10.26 13.38
C ASP A 64 16.26 9.29 13.52
N LEU A 65 15.08 9.68 13.00
CA LEU A 65 13.99 8.72 12.81
C LEU A 65 14.39 7.65 11.79
N ASP A 66 14.18 6.39 12.16
CA ASP A 66 14.52 5.22 11.35
C ASP A 66 13.49 5.00 10.22
N PHE A 67 13.67 5.71 9.12
CA PHE A 67 12.80 5.61 7.95
C PHE A 67 13.17 4.43 7.05
N ILE A 68 12.16 3.76 6.51
CA ILE A 68 12.35 2.68 5.52
C ILE A 68 12.62 3.26 4.13
N ASN A 69 11.86 4.27 3.71
CA ASN A 69 11.98 4.85 2.37
C ASN A 69 13.03 5.97 2.37
N ILE A 70 14.30 5.58 2.25
CA ILE A 70 15.46 6.48 2.24
C ILE A 70 16.35 6.24 1.03
N LYS A 71 17.07 7.26 0.60
CA LYS A 71 18.15 7.15 -0.38
C LYS A 71 19.41 6.54 0.28
N PRO A 72 20.38 6.04 -0.52
CA PRO A 72 21.64 5.51 0.01
C PRO A 72 22.40 6.51 0.91
N ASP A 73 22.30 7.81 0.61
CA ASP A 73 22.94 8.88 1.38
C ASP A 73 22.21 9.25 2.70
N GLY A 74 21.15 8.53 3.05
CA GLY A 74 20.33 8.78 4.24
C GLY A 74 19.20 9.78 4.04
N THR A 75 19.07 10.43 2.89
CA THR A 75 17.96 11.38 2.65
C THR A 75 16.63 10.65 2.59
N ALA A 76 15.64 11.06 3.40
CA ALA A 76 14.28 10.51 3.31
C ALA A 76 13.64 10.76 1.93
N LEU A 77 12.96 9.73 1.41
CA LEU A 77 12.10 9.87 0.24
C LEU A 77 10.79 10.54 0.67
N THR A 78 10.29 11.41 -0.21
CA THR A 78 9.13 12.25 0.07
C THR A 78 8.14 12.18 -1.08
N SER A 79 6.97 12.82 -0.98
CA SER A 79 6.03 12.88 -2.10
C SER A 79 6.62 13.56 -3.35
N HIS A 80 7.63 14.41 -3.20
CA HIS A 80 8.35 14.94 -4.35
C HIS A 80 9.18 13.87 -5.06
N SER A 81 9.72 12.90 -4.32
CA SER A 81 10.47 11.77 -4.88
C SER A 81 9.60 10.91 -5.79
N GLU A 82 8.29 10.85 -5.54
CA GLU A 82 7.33 10.09 -6.36
C GLU A 82 7.26 10.61 -7.82
N ARG A 83 7.60 11.89 -8.06
CA ARG A 83 7.59 12.48 -9.41
C ARG A 83 8.55 11.77 -10.37
N VAL A 84 9.59 11.12 -9.84
CA VAL A 84 10.50 10.31 -10.65
C VAL A 84 9.74 9.15 -11.29
N LEU A 85 8.89 8.47 -10.51
CA LEU A 85 8.07 7.36 -11.02
C LEU A 85 7.08 7.85 -12.08
N SER A 86 6.44 9.01 -11.87
CA SER A 86 5.55 9.62 -12.87
C SER A 86 6.26 9.86 -14.20
N ARG A 87 7.48 10.42 -14.18
CA ARG A 87 8.27 10.68 -15.39
C ARG A 87 8.71 9.40 -16.09
N ILE A 88 9.13 8.38 -15.33
CA ILE A 88 9.50 7.08 -15.89
C ILE A 88 8.29 6.44 -16.56
N ALA A 89 7.12 6.47 -15.90
CA ALA A 89 5.90 5.90 -16.44
C ALA A 89 5.45 6.55 -17.76
N GLU A 90 5.52 7.89 -17.81
CA GLU A 90 5.20 8.64 -19.02
C GLU A 90 6.21 8.37 -20.14
N LYS A 91 7.51 8.38 -19.84
CA LYS A 91 8.56 8.21 -20.84
C LYS A 91 8.66 6.78 -21.40
N GLU A 92 8.56 5.78 -20.54
CA GLU A 92 8.84 4.39 -20.91
C GLU A 92 7.56 3.62 -21.29
N PHE A 93 6.39 4.07 -20.82
CA PHE A 93 5.12 3.36 -21.04
C PHE A 93 3.99 4.22 -21.59
N ASP A 94 4.19 5.53 -21.78
CA ASP A 94 3.14 6.48 -22.20
C ASP A 94 1.92 6.51 -21.26
N ILE A 95 2.18 6.33 -19.95
CA ILE A 95 1.12 6.28 -18.92
C ILE A 95 1.20 7.51 -18.01
N GLY A 96 0.09 8.25 -17.94
CA GLY A 96 -0.14 9.28 -16.93
C GLY A 96 -0.22 8.67 -15.52
N PHE A 97 0.91 8.64 -14.81
CA PHE A 97 1.01 7.95 -13.52
C PHE A 97 1.07 8.91 -12.32
N LYS A 98 0.26 8.63 -11.31
CA LYS A 98 0.37 9.21 -9.96
C LYS A 98 0.56 8.08 -8.95
N PHE A 99 1.29 8.32 -7.87
CA PHE A 99 1.57 7.29 -6.86
C PHE A 99 0.29 6.66 -6.27
N HIS A 100 -0.78 7.46 -6.10
CA HIS A 100 -2.08 6.96 -5.65
C HIS A 100 -2.72 5.93 -6.58
N ASN A 101 -2.33 5.90 -7.87
CA ASN A 101 -2.81 4.90 -8.83
C ASN A 101 -2.38 3.47 -8.43
N LEU A 102 -1.26 3.31 -7.70
CA LEU A 102 -0.86 2.00 -7.15
C LEU A 102 -1.89 1.46 -6.17
N ARG A 103 -2.48 2.34 -5.35
CA ARG A 103 -3.54 1.96 -4.41
C ARG A 103 -4.83 1.58 -5.14
N HIS A 104 -5.19 2.29 -6.21
CA HIS A 104 -6.32 1.91 -7.07
C HIS A 104 -6.09 0.58 -7.79
N SER A 105 -4.87 0.35 -8.27
CA SER A 105 -4.47 -0.91 -8.90
C SER A 105 -4.56 -2.06 -7.91
N HIS A 106 -4.09 -1.86 -6.66
CA HIS A 106 -4.21 -2.85 -5.59
C HIS A 106 -5.67 -3.15 -5.25
N ALA A 107 -6.54 -2.14 -5.19
CA ALA A 107 -7.97 -2.33 -4.97
C ALA A 107 -8.63 -3.15 -6.10
N SER A 108 -8.29 -2.83 -7.35
CA SER A 108 -8.78 -3.55 -8.53
C SER A 108 -8.28 -5.00 -8.58
N TRP A 109 -7.02 -5.23 -8.20
CA TRP A 109 -6.44 -6.56 -8.09
C TRP A 109 -7.17 -7.40 -7.04
N LEU A 110 -7.45 -6.85 -5.85
CA LEU A 110 -8.22 -7.54 -4.81
C LEU A 110 -9.64 -7.91 -5.30
N ALA A 111 -10.31 -6.99 -5.99
CA ALA A 111 -11.64 -7.23 -6.56
C ALA A 111 -11.61 -8.33 -7.63
N GLY A 112 -10.64 -8.29 -8.56
CA GLY A 112 -10.47 -9.31 -9.60
C GLY A 112 -10.15 -10.72 -9.06
N HIS A 113 -9.60 -10.81 -7.85
CA HIS A 113 -9.35 -12.08 -7.15
C HIS A 113 -10.49 -12.49 -6.20
N ASN A 114 -11.66 -11.87 -6.30
CA ASN A 114 -12.83 -12.17 -5.46
C ASN A 114 -12.57 -12.07 -3.95
N ILE A 115 -11.61 -11.24 -3.53
CA ILE A 115 -11.39 -10.98 -2.10
C ILE A 115 -12.64 -10.30 -1.55
N PRO A 116 -13.18 -10.66 -0.37
CA PRO A 116 -14.36 -10.00 0.17
C PRO A 116 -14.14 -8.49 0.36
N ALA A 117 -15.14 -7.68 0.02
CA ALA A 117 -15.05 -6.21 0.09
C ALA A 117 -14.74 -5.71 1.51
N VAL A 118 -15.19 -6.43 2.56
CA VAL A 118 -14.86 -6.13 3.96
C VAL A 118 -13.36 -6.23 4.21
N VAL A 119 -12.72 -7.31 3.76
CA VAL A 119 -11.26 -7.52 3.89
C VAL A 119 -10.48 -6.47 3.08
N ALA A 120 -10.92 -6.20 1.85
CA ALA A 120 -10.31 -5.17 1.01
C ALA A 120 -10.41 -3.77 1.64
N LYS A 121 -11.56 -3.43 2.22
CA LYS A 121 -11.80 -2.16 2.93
C LYS A 121 -10.87 -2.00 4.12
N GLU A 122 -10.71 -3.03 4.95
CA GLU A 122 -9.81 -2.99 6.11
C GLU A 122 -8.36 -2.78 5.68
N ARG A 123 -7.90 -3.53 4.67
CA ARG A 123 -6.55 -3.42 4.11
C ARG A 123 -6.25 -2.05 3.52
N LEU A 124 -7.17 -1.49 2.73
CA LEU A 124 -7.02 -0.17 2.13
C LEU A 124 -7.25 0.94 3.17
N GLY A 125 -8.12 0.69 4.14
CA GLY A 125 -8.58 1.64 5.14
C GLY A 125 -9.46 2.74 4.57
N HIS A 126 -10.47 2.34 3.79
CA HIS A 126 -11.55 3.22 3.36
C HIS A 126 -12.54 3.42 4.51
N ALA A 127 -13.02 4.66 4.68
CA ALA A 127 -14.00 4.97 5.72
C ALA A 127 -15.37 4.35 5.43
N THR A 128 -15.74 4.20 4.15
CA THR A 128 -17.01 3.60 3.74
C THR A 128 -16.81 2.48 2.72
N GLU A 129 -17.77 1.55 2.69
CA GLU A 129 -17.79 0.41 1.76
C GLU A 129 -18.09 0.85 0.33
N GLU A 130 -18.79 1.97 0.12
CA GLU A 130 -19.13 2.44 -1.23
C GLU A 130 -17.89 2.73 -2.09
N VAL A 131 -16.81 3.22 -1.47
CA VAL A 131 -15.54 3.46 -2.17
C VAL A 131 -14.93 2.14 -2.64
N THR A 132 -15.05 1.08 -1.85
CA THR A 132 -14.56 -0.25 -2.19
C THR A 132 -15.47 -0.91 -3.23
N LEU A 133 -16.80 -0.87 -3.04
CA LEU A 133 -17.80 -1.41 -3.95
C LEU A 133 -17.70 -0.83 -5.37
N LYS A 134 -17.29 0.45 -5.53
CA LYS A 134 -17.01 1.04 -6.85
C LYS A 134 -16.01 0.23 -7.69
N TYR A 135 -15.05 -0.46 -7.08
CA TYR A 135 -14.11 -1.34 -7.78
C TYR A 135 -14.67 -2.76 -8.01
N TYR A 136 -15.66 -3.18 -7.23
CA TYR A 136 -16.36 -4.47 -7.38
C TYR A 136 -17.52 -4.42 -8.38
N HIS A 137 -18.09 -3.24 -8.63
CA HIS A 137 -19.20 -3.07 -9.57
C HIS A 137 -18.81 -3.33 -11.02
N HIS A 138 -17.54 -3.22 -11.36
CA HIS A 138 -17.03 -3.80 -12.60
C HIS A 138 -16.91 -5.31 -12.39
N VAL A 139 -18.02 -6.01 -12.59
CA VAL A 139 -18.00 -7.47 -12.78
C VAL A 139 -17.02 -7.73 -13.91
N THR A 140 -15.83 -8.21 -13.58
CA THR A 140 -14.88 -8.66 -14.59
C THR A 140 -15.43 -9.95 -15.20
N GLU A 141 -15.16 -10.21 -16.47
CA GLU A 141 -15.65 -11.42 -17.15
C GLU A 141 -15.31 -12.69 -16.35
N GLY A 142 -14.11 -12.73 -15.75
CA GLY A 142 -13.67 -13.82 -14.87
C GLY A 142 -14.51 -14.00 -13.60
N MET A 143 -15.15 -12.95 -13.05
CA MET A 143 -16.07 -13.09 -11.92
C MET A 143 -17.37 -13.79 -12.36
N ARG A 144 -17.86 -13.48 -13.57
CA ARG A 144 -19.06 -14.11 -14.12
C ARG A 144 -18.80 -15.57 -14.48
N GLU A 145 -17.66 -15.87 -15.10
CA GLU A 145 -17.24 -17.25 -15.40
C GLU A 145 -17.09 -18.08 -14.11
N ASN A 146 -16.46 -17.53 -13.07
CA ASN A 146 -16.34 -18.21 -11.78
C ASN A 146 -17.69 -18.47 -11.11
N LEU A 147 -18.64 -17.52 -11.17
CA LEU A 147 -20.00 -17.72 -10.66
C LEU A 147 -20.71 -18.86 -11.39
N VAL A 148 -20.64 -18.88 -12.72
CA VAL A 148 -21.25 -19.94 -13.55
C VAL A 148 -20.63 -21.29 -13.20
N ASN A 149 -19.31 -21.38 -13.06
CA ASN A 149 -18.63 -22.61 -12.66
C ASN A 149 -19.05 -23.07 -11.25
N LEU A 150 -19.14 -22.15 -10.29
CA LEU A 150 -19.58 -22.45 -8.92
C LEU A 150 -21.02 -22.99 -8.90
N LEU A 151 -21.94 -22.30 -9.59
CA LEU A 151 -23.34 -22.73 -9.70
C LEU A 151 -23.45 -24.12 -10.36
N ASN A 152 -22.68 -24.37 -11.42
CA ASN A 152 -22.64 -25.67 -12.09
C ASN A 152 -22.10 -26.78 -11.18
N SER A 153 -21.07 -26.49 -10.37
CA SER A 153 -20.52 -27.46 -9.41
C SER A 153 -21.48 -27.81 -8.27
N GLN A 154 -22.28 -26.85 -7.81
CA GLN A 154 -23.26 -27.04 -6.73
C GLN A 154 -24.54 -27.72 -7.24
N GLY A 155 -24.92 -27.49 -8.50
CA GLY A 155 -26.11 -28.07 -9.15
C GLY A 155 -26.04 -29.57 -9.47
N HIS A 156 -24.99 -30.29 -9.10
CA HIS A 156 -24.82 -31.73 -9.37
C HIS A 156 -24.73 -32.63 -8.13
N SER A 157 -24.87 -32.08 -6.91
CA SER A 157 -24.85 -32.90 -5.68
C SER A 157 -26.20 -33.53 -5.29
N GLU A 158 -27.32 -33.17 -5.92
CA GLU A 158 -28.67 -33.61 -5.48
C GLU A 158 -29.37 -34.63 -6.41
N ARG A 159 -28.66 -35.28 -7.34
CA ARG A 159 -29.28 -36.32 -8.22
C ARG A 159 -28.56 -37.66 -8.21
N LYS A 160 -28.21 -38.17 -7.02
CA LYS A 160 -27.85 -39.58 -6.83
C LYS A 160 -28.39 -40.11 -5.49
N SER A 161 -29.70 -40.25 -5.37
CA SER A 161 -30.31 -41.07 -4.31
C SER A 161 -31.68 -41.66 -4.70
N ASP A 162 -31.92 -41.94 -5.98
CA ASP A 162 -33.08 -42.69 -6.42
C ASP A 162 -32.63 -43.73 -7.46
N LEU A 163 -32.17 -44.88 -6.97
CA LEU A 163 -32.12 -46.18 -7.66
C LEU A 163 -31.91 -47.29 -6.62
#